data_AF-A0A7M4A136-F1
#
_entry.id   AF-A0A7M4A136-F1
#
_cell.length_a   1.000
_cell.length_b   1.000
_cell.length_c   1.000
_cell.angle_alpha   90.00
_cell.angle_beta   90.00
_cell.angle_gamma   90.00
#
_symmetry.space_group_name_H-M   'P 1'
#
loop_
_entity.id
_entity.type
_entity.pdbx_description
1 polymer ?
#
loop_
_entity_poly.entity_id
_entity_poly.type
_entity_poly.pdbx_seq_one_letter_code
_entity_poly.pdbx_strand_id
1 'polypeptide(L)'
;MKKPDVRKDYSATVRAIVVEEPPAPWTEVEVDAQYTVTLLAFSWALLPVGFMVMMAIFDRYQTHRLPLAAGALVMLALAFTSGVGQRRSAWFEGRIQLATASLLSTGLVLVLVWWFALEAWWWVPYGLVFGSVATMFVALNHLSSCTTPTLRCAWPASSNVPAAAFHEWRIQNANWTNGTMGSKHLPDGTVLTLFGSLEGETTYLCIDRLCPPEVRPGWGELSVDFRLLGDPSNAAHAEE
;
A
#
# COMPACT_ATOMS: atom_id res chain seq x y z
N MET A 1 -54.82 8.29 12.93
CA MET A 1 -53.51 8.92 12.66
C MET A 1 -52.53 7.83 12.23
N LYS A 2 -52.16 7.79 10.95
CA LYS A 2 -51.29 6.78 10.34
C LYS A 2 -49.88 7.40 10.23
N LYS A 3 -48.85 6.75 10.79
CA LYS A 3 -47.45 7.21 10.68
C LYS A 3 -47.03 7.26 9.20
N PRO A 4 -46.31 8.29 8.73
CA PRO A 4 -45.74 8.27 7.39
C PRO A 4 -44.62 7.24 7.34
N ASP A 5 -44.75 6.33 6.39
CA ASP A 5 -43.75 5.31 6.06
C ASP A 5 -42.62 6.02 5.30
N VAL A 6 -41.56 6.40 6.01
CA VAL A 6 -40.35 6.96 5.41
C VAL A 6 -39.56 5.78 4.83
N ARG A 7 -39.96 5.35 3.64
CA ARG A 7 -39.14 4.46 2.82
C ARG A 7 -37.87 5.24 2.47
N LYS A 8 -36.77 4.95 3.17
CA LYS A 8 -35.45 5.43 2.80
C LYS A 8 -35.12 4.84 1.43
N ASP A 9 -35.22 5.66 0.39
CA ASP A 9 -34.70 5.33 -0.93
C ASP A 9 -33.17 5.28 -0.83
N TYR A 10 -32.64 4.07 -0.64
CA TYR A 10 -31.19 3.79 -0.73
C TYR A 10 -30.69 3.80 -2.18
N SER A 11 -31.57 4.07 -3.15
CA SER A 11 -31.27 4.16 -4.58
C SER A 11 -30.43 5.37 -4.97
N ALA A 12 -30.29 6.38 -4.10
CA ALA A 12 -29.54 7.60 -4.38
C ALA A 12 -28.03 7.55 -3.99
N THR A 13 -27.57 6.47 -3.36
CA THR A 13 -26.14 6.33 -2.93
C THR A 13 -25.38 5.28 -3.74
N VAL A 14 -25.89 4.89 -4.91
CA VAL A 14 -25.05 4.31 -5.95
C VAL A 14 -24.75 5.46 -6.89
N ARG A 15 -23.76 6.30 -6.53
CA ARG A 15 -23.08 7.10 -7.55
C ARG A 15 -22.65 6.08 -8.59
N ALA A 16 -23.27 6.13 -9.76
CA ALA A 16 -22.80 5.40 -10.92
C ALA A 16 -21.30 5.65 -10.98
N ILE A 17 -20.50 4.60 -10.76
CA ILE A 17 -19.11 4.60 -11.17
C ILE A 17 -19.25 4.77 -12.67
N VAL A 18 -19.13 6.02 -13.12
CA VAL A 18 -19.08 6.31 -14.55
C VAL A 18 -17.86 5.54 -15.01
N VAL A 19 -18.11 4.42 -15.71
CA VAL A 19 -17.07 3.65 -16.39
C VAL A 19 -16.67 4.51 -17.57
N GLU A 20 -15.92 5.56 -17.28
CA GLU A 20 -15.24 6.33 -18.29
C GLU A 20 -14.20 5.39 -18.88
N GLU A 21 -14.33 5.06 -20.16
CA GLU A 21 -13.36 4.18 -20.80
C GLU A 21 -11.98 4.85 -20.78
N PRO A 22 -10.91 4.10 -20.50
CA PRO A 22 -9.57 4.65 -20.51
C PRO A 22 -9.24 5.20 -21.91
N PRO A 23 -8.49 6.31 -22.01
CA PRO A 23 -8.07 6.84 -23.30
C PRO A 23 -7.19 5.80 -24.01
N ALA A 24 -7.61 5.36 -25.20
CA ALA A 24 -6.79 4.46 -26.02
C ALA A 24 -5.39 5.06 -26.24
N PRO A 25 -4.29 4.29 -26.15
CA PRO A 25 -4.19 2.82 -26.07
C PRO A 25 -4.22 2.21 -24.65
N TRP A 26 -4.59 2.98 -23.62
CA TRP A 26 -4.57 2.51 -22.24
C TRP A 26 -5.73 1.57 -21.93
N THR A 27 -5.49 0.58 -21.07
CA THR A 27 -6.49 -0.39 -20.61
C THR A 27 -6.45 -0.50 -19.09
N GLU A 28 -7.61 -0.67 -18.47
CA GLU A 28 -7.71 -0.98 -17.03
C GLU A 28 -7.51 -2.48 -16.81
N VAL A 29 -6.70 -2.82 -15.80
CA VAL A 29 -6.47 -4.19 -15.36
C VAL A 29 -6.74 -4.29 -13.88
N GLU A 30 -7.52 -5.30 -13.52
CA GLU A 30 -7.81 -5.62 -12.12
C GLU A 30 -6.52 -6.00 -11.39
N VAL A 31 -6.42 -5.55 -10.15
CA VAL A 31 -5.29 -5.86 -9.29
C VAL A 31 -5.54 -7.23 -8.66
N ASP A 32 -4.71 -8.22 -9.00
CA ASP A 32 -4.74 -9.55 -8.36
C ASP A 32 -4.06 -9.50 -6.97
N ALA A 33 -4.69 -8.79 -6.03
CA ALA A 33 -4.23 -8.70 -4.65
C ALA A 33 -5.05 -9.63 -3.75
N GLN A 34 -4.39 -10.63 -3.18
CA GLN A 34 -4.98 -11.61 -2.28
C GLN A 34 -4.79 -11.19 -0.81
N TYR A 35 -5.43 -10.09 -0.40
CA TYR A 35 -5.33 -9.58 0.96
C TYR A 35 -5.91 -10.52 2.03
N THR A 36 -6.82 -11.43 1.65
CA THR A 36 -7.37 -12.44 2.57
C THR A 36 -6.30 -13.35 3.16
N VAL A 37 -5.34 -13.81 2.33
CA VAL A 37 -4.25 -14.69 2.79
C VAL A 37 -3.31 -13.93 3.72
N THR A 38 -2.99 -12.68 3.40
CA THR A 38 -2.19 -11.81 4.26
C THR A 38 -2.86 -11.53 5.60
N LEU A 39 -4.16 -11.22 5.61
CA LEU A 39 -4.89 -10.97 6.87
C LEU A 39 -4.97 -12.23 7.73
N LEU A 40 -5.04 -13.42 7.11
CA LEU A 40 -4.94 -14.69 7.82
C LEU A 40 -3.53 -14.85 8.44
N ALA A 41 -2.47 -14.63 7.68
CA ALA A 41 -1.09 -14.67 8.19
C ALA A 41 -0.87 -13.66 9.33
N PHE A 42 -1.45 -12.47 9.22
CA PHE A 42 -1.43 -11.45 10.27
C PHE A 42 -2.16 -11.93 11.52
N SER A 43 -3.31 -12.60 11.37
CA SER A 43 -4.05 -13.19 12.50
C SER A 43 -3.23 -14.26 13.23
N TRP A 44 -2.47 -15.09 12.52
CA TRP A 44 -1.53 -16.05 13.12
C TRP A 44 -0.39 -15.35 13.87
N ALA A 45 0.12 -14.24 13.35
CA ALA A 45 1.14 -13.44 14.02
C ALA A 45 0.64 -12.77 15.32
N LEU A 46 -0.69 -12.68 15.54
CA LEU A 46 -1.26 -12.21 16.80
C LEU A 46 -1.22 -13.24 17.93
N LEU A 47 -1.02 -14.53 17.65
CA LEU A 47 -0.92 -15.56 18.68
C LEU A 47 0.17 -15.24 19.72
N PRO A 48 1.45 -14.99 19.34
CA PRO A 48 2.48 -14.64 20.31
C PRO A 48 2.16 -13.33 21.04
N VAL A 49 1.46 -12.38 20.40
CA VAL A 49 0.97 -11.15 21.04
C VAL A 49 -0.07 -11.46 22.13
N GLY A 50 -0.99 -12.39 21.88
CA GLY A 50 -1.92 -12.88 22.90
C GLY A 50 -1.21 -13.54 24.08
N PHE A 51 -0.15 -14.33 23.81
CA PHE A 51 0.70 -14.88 24.86
C PHE A 51 1.44 -13.81 25.67
N MET A 52 1.86 -12.70 25.05
CA MET A 52 2.45 -11.55 25.77
C MET A 52 1.46 -10.95 26.76
N VAL A 53 0.18 -10.77 26.38
CA VAL A 53 -0.88 -10.29 27.29
C VAL A 53 -1.04 -11.25 28.49
N MET A 54 -1.09 -12.55 28.22
CA MET A 54 -1.17 -13.56 29.27
C MET A 54 0.02 -13.49 30.24
N MET A 55 1.25 -13.41 29.75
CA MET A 55 2.44 -13.29 30.62
C MET A 55 2.51 -11.97 31.39
N ALA A 56 1.91 -10.90 30.86
CA ALA A 56 1.78 -9.63 31.58
C ALA A 56 0.79 -9.73 32.74
N ILE A 57 -0.33 -10.45 32.57
CA ILE A 57 -1.37 -10.63 33.62
C ILE A 57 -0.91 -11.58 34.72
N PHE A 58 -0.34 -12.73 34.34
CA PHE A 58 -0.06 -13.81 35.30
C PHE A 58 1.33 -13.74 35.94
N ASP A 59 2.17 -12.78 35.52
CA ASP A 59 3.54 -12.56 36.00
C ASP A 59 4.44 -13.82 36.06
N ARG A 60 4.11 -14.84 35.26
CA ARG A 60 4.91 -16.08 35.14
C ARG A 60 5.84 -16.00 33.93
N TYR A 61 6.93 -16.77 33.97
CA TYR A 61 7.90 -16.92 32.87
C TYR A 61 8.64 -15.63 32.48
N GLN A 62 9.09 -14.86 33.49
CA GLN A 62 9.75 -13.55 33.27
C GLN A 62 10.96 -13.63 32.32
N THR A 63 11.75 -14.71 32.39
CA THR A 63 12.91 -14.96 31.52
C THR A 63 12.55 -15.08 30.03
N HIS A 64 11.30 -15.43 29.71
CA HIS A 64 10.83 -15.61 28.33
C HIS A 64 10.11 -14.39 27.75
N ARG A 65 10.03 -13.27 28.50
CA ARG A 65 9.30 -12.08 28.05
C ARG A 65 9.90 -11.44 26.80
N LEU A 66 11.19 -11.13 26.84
CA LEU A 66 11.90 -10.47 25.74
C LEU A 66 12.06 -11.38 24.51
N PRO A 67 12.40 -12.68 24.65
CA PRO A 67 12.40 -13.61 23.51
C PRO A 67 11.03 -13.74 22.85
N LEU A 68 9.94 -13.76 23.64
CA LEU A 68 8.59 -13.80 23.06
C LEU A 68 8.27 -12.52 22.29
N ALA A 69 8.63 -11.34 22.82
CA ALA A 69 8.45 -10.08 22.10
C ALA A 69 9.23 -10.04 20.79
N ALA A 70 10.45 -10.58 20.77
CA ALA A 70 11.24 -10.72 19.54
C ALA A 70 10.54 -11.63 18.53
N GLY A 71 10.07 -12.81 18.96
CA GLY A 71 9.33 -13.74 18.11
C GLY A 71 8.04 -13.13 17.54
N ALA A 72 7.27 -12.43 18.38
CA ALA A 72 6.07 -11.72 17.97
C ALA A 72 6.38 -10.66 16.91
N LEU A 73 7.40 -9.83 17.14
CA LEU A 73 7.80 -8.77 16.21
C LEU A 73 8.23 -9.33 14.85
N VAL A 74 8.99 -10.43 14.83
CA VAL A 74 9.41 -11.10 13.59
C VAL A 74 8.20 -11.64 12.82
N MET A 75 7.28 -12.34 13.50
CA MET A 75 6.08 -12.87 12.84
C MET A 75 5.20 -11.73 12.29
N LEU A 76 5.04 -10.65 13.06
CA LEU A 76 4.30 -9.47 12.62
C LEU A 76 4.98 -8.81 11.41
N ALA A 77 6.30 -8.66 11.43
CA ALA A 77 7.07 -8.09 10.32
C ALA A 77 6.88 -8.90 9.03
N LEU A 78 7.01 -10.23 9.11
CA LEU A 78 6.82 -11.13 7.97
C LEU A 78 5.39 -11.07 7.41
N ALA A 79 4.39 -11.09 8.29
CA ALA A 79 2.99 -10.99 7.85
C ALA A 79 2.73 -9.64 7.16
N PHE A 80 3.25 -8.55 7.71
CA PHE A 80 3.06 -7.22 7.17
C PHE A 80 3.78 -7.00 5.84
N THR A 81 5.05 -7.37 5.73
CA THR A 81 5.80 -7.24 4.48
C THR A 81 5.18 -8.05 3.35
N SER A 82 4.60 -9.23 3.65
CA SER A 82 3.83 -10.01 2.67
C SER A 82 2.63 -9.24 2.11
N GLY A 83 1.96 -8.43 2.93
CA GLY A 83 0.81 -7.62 2.54
C GLY A 83 1.18 -6.36 1.78
N VAL A 84 2.18 -5.65 2.28
CA VAL A 84 2.71 -4.44 1.61
C VAL A 84 3.28 -4.80 0.24
N GLY A 85 3.94 -5.96 0.12
CA GLY A 85 4.53 -6.43 -1.13
C GLY A 85 3.53 -6.74 -2.24
N GLN A 86 2.23 -6.89 -1.94
CA GLN A 86 1.22 -7.19 -2.97
C GLN A 86 0.97 -6.02 -3.92
N ARG A 87 1.21 -4.77 -3.49
CA ARG A 87 1.07 -3.58 -4.35
C ARG A 87 2.30 -2.71 -4.27
N ARG A 88 2.90 -2.41 -5.43
CA ARG A 88 4.12 -1.61 -5.54
C ARG A 88 3.96 -0.22 -4.92
N SER A 89 2.79 0.39 -5.08
CA SER A 89 2.48 1.72 -4.53
C SER A 89 2.35 1.76 -3.00
N ALA A 90 2.17 0.61 -2.34
CA ALA A 90 1.91 0.56 -0.90
C ALA A 90 3.05 1.19 -0.08
N TRP A 91 4.29 1.16 -0.55
CA TRP A 91 5.44 1.76 0.13
C TRP A 91 5.40 3.30 0.21
N PHE A 92 4.65 3.95 -0.69
CA PHE A 92 4.50 5.40 -0.72
C PHE A 92 3.29 5.89 0.09
N GLU A 93 2.50 4.96 0.64
CA GLU A 93 1.35 5.26 1.49
C GLU A 93 1.79 5.66 2.90
N GLY A 94 1.32 6.80 3.39
CA GLY A 94 1.74 7.34 4.69
C GLY A 94 1.42 6.40 5.87
N ARG A 95 0.30 5.67 5.81
CA ARG A 95 -0.09 4.68 6.83
C ARG A 95 0.91 3.52 6.92
N ILE A 96 1.42 3.09 5.77
CA ILE A 96 2.40 2.01 5.66
C ILE A 96 3.76 2.47 6.17
N GLN A 97 4.15 3.70 5.84
CA GLN A 97 5.37 4.31 6.36
C GLN A 97 5.32 4.46 7.88
N LEU A 98 4.19 4.89 8.44
CA LEU A 98 3.99 5.00 9.88
C LEU A 98 4.07 3.63 10.57
N ALA A 99 3.39 2.62 10.03
CA ALA A 99 3.44 1.25 10.56
C ALA A 99 4.86 0.67 10.48
N THR A 100 5.58 0.91 9.37
CA THR A 100 6.98 0.50 9.20
C THR A 100 7.89 1.20 10.20
N ALA A 101 7.74 2.51 10.39
CA ALA A 101 8.50 3.27 11.37
C ALA A 101 8.23 2.77 12.81
N SER A 102 6.96 2.50 13.15
CA SER A 102 6.58 1.91 14.43
C SER A 102 7.27 0.56 14.65
N LEU A 103 7.27 -0.31 13.65
CA LEU A 103 7.88 -1.64 13.73
C LEU A 103 9.40 -1.55 13.92
N LEU A 104 10.06 -0.68 13.15
CA LEU A 104 11.51 -0.44 13.26
C LEU A 104 11.88 0.15 14.62
N SER A 105 11.11 1.13 15.12
CA SER A 105 11.34 1.70 16.44
C SER A 105 11.15 0.66 17.55
N THR A 106 10.17 -0.24 17.40
CA THR A 106 9.91 -1.32 18.36
C THR A 106 11.08 -2.30 18.39
N GLY A 107 11.59 -2.69 17.22
CA GLY A 107 12.76 -3.55 17.11
C GLY A 107 14.01 -2.91 17.71
N LEU A 108 14.25 -1.63 17.43
CA LEU A 108 15.38 -0.89 18.01
C LEU A 108 15.30 -0.86 19.54
N VAL A 109 14.14 -0.51 20.10
CA VAL A 109 13.94 -0.47 21.55
C VAL A 109 14.12 -1.85 22.17
N LEU A 110 13.60 -2.90 21.53
CA LEU A 110 13.78 -4.27 21.99
C LEU A 110 15.25 -4.67 22.04
N VAL A 111 16.02 -4.35 21.00
CA VAL A 111 17.48 -4.60 20.95
C VAL A 111 18.20 -3.82 22.03
N LEU A 112 17.86 -2.55 22.26
CA LEU A 112 18.47 -1.73 23.32
C LEU A 112 18.17 -2.31 24.71
N VAL A 113 16.91 -2.67 24.98
CA VAL A 113 16.51 -3.27 26.27
C VAL A 113 17.27 -4.57 26.51
N TRP A 114 17.42 -5.40 25.47
CA TRP A 114 18.21 -6.63 25.55
C TRP A 114 19.69 -6.36 25.78
N TRP A 115 20.30 -5.49 24.97
CA TRP A 115 21.73 -5.22 24.97
C TRP A 115 22.22 -4.62 26.29
N PHE A 116 21.44 -3.73 26.89
CA PHE A 116 21.75 -3.10 28.17
C PHE A 116 21.25 -3.90 29.39
N ALA A 117 20.74 -5.12 29.20
CA ALA A 117 20.19 -5.97 30.25
C ALA A 117 19.13 -5.26 31.12
N LEU A 118 18.28 -4.44 30.49
CA LEU A 118 17.25 -3.63 31.15
C LEU A 118 15.97 -4.44 31.37
N GLU A 119 16.06 -5.62 32.00
CA GLU A 119 14.93 -6.55 32.13
C GLU A 119 13.71 -5.93 32.83
N ALA A 120 13.92 -5.01 33.77
CA ALA A 120 12.84 -4.27 34.45
C ALA A 120 11.98 -3.41 33.49
N TRP A 121 12.51 -3.07 32.31
CA TRP A 121 11.85 -2.25 31.29
C TRP A 121 11.10 -3.08 30.24
N TRP A 122 10.85 -4.37 30.50
CA TRP A 122 10.15 -5.30 29.60
C TRP A 122 8.79 -4.80 29.11
N TRP A 123 8.11 -3.95 29.89
CA TRP A 123 6.79 -3.39 29.55
C TRP A 123 6.86 -2.40 28.37
N VAL A 124 8.01 -1.76 28.14
CA VAL A 124 8.21 -0.83 27.01
C VAL A 124 8.11 -1.54 25.67
N PRO A 125 8.92 -2.57 25.34
CA PRO A 125 8.78 -3.28 24.07
C PRO A 125 7.41 -3.96 23.94
N TYR A 126 6.76 -4.37 25.04
CA TYR A 126 5.41 -4.93 24.99
C TYR A 126 4.39 -3.89 24.50
N GLY A 127 4.40 -2.70 25.12
CA GLY A 127 3.54 -1.60 24.70
C GLY A 127 3.76 -1.20 23.24
N LEU A 128 5.02 -1.17 22.79
CA LEU A 128 5.38 -0.83 21.41
C LEU A 128 4.95 -1.91 20.40
N VAL A 129 5.05 -3.20 20.75
CA VAL A 129 4.50 -4.30 19.94
C VAL A 129 2.99 -4.14 19.79
N PHE A 130 2.26 -3.87 20.88
CA PHE A 130 0.81 -3.65 20.82
C PHE A 130 0.43 -2.42 19.96
N GLY A 131 1.18 -1.33 20.08
CA GLY A 131 1.00 -0.16 19.22
C GLY A 131 1.25 -0.46 17.74
N SER A 132 2.30 -1.24 17.46
CA SER A 132 2.65 -1.66 16.10
C SER A 132 1.52 -2.49 15.49
N VAL A 133 0.94 -3.45 16.23
CA VAL A 133 -0.23 -4.23 15.76
C VAL A 133 -1.37 -3.34 15.28
N ALA A 134 -1.73 -2.31 16.06
CA ALA A 134 -2.82 -1.41 15.69
C ALA A 134 -2.50 -0.63 14.40
N THR A 135 -1.30 -0.06 14.29
CA THR A 135 -0.88 0.69 13.08
C THR A 135 -0.82 -0.20 11.85
N MET A 136 -0.31 -1.43 11.98
CA MET A 136 -0.21 -2.41 10.90
C MET A 136 -1.60 -2.86 10.43
N PHE A 137 -2.52 -3.14 11.37
CA PHE A 137 -3.88 -3.53 11.03
C PHE A 137 -4.60 -2.42 10.25
N VAL A 138 -4.53 -1.17 10.71
CA VAL A 138 -5.14 -0.03 10.01
C VAL A 138 -4.57 0.11 8.59
N ALA A 139 -3.25 -0.05 8.44
CA ALA A 139 -2.61 0.10 7.15
C ALA A 139 -2.94 -1.05 6.19
N LEU A 140 -2.93 -2.31 6.66
CA LEU A 140 -3.34 -3.48 5.86
C LEU A 140 -4.82 -3.44 5.49
N ASN A 141 -5.68 -3.02 6.43
CA ASN A 141 -7.11 -2.86 6.17
C ASN A 141 -7.36 -1.81 5.09
N HIS A 142 -6.66 -0.66 5.15
CA HIS A 142 -6.71 0.34 4.09
C HIS A 142 -6.27 -0.23 2.74
N LEU A 143 -5.14 -0.93 2.69
CA LEU A 143 -4.66 -1.56 1.45
C LEU A 143 -5.68 -2.56 0.88
N SER A 144 -6.35 -3.34 1.73
CA SER A 144 -7.40 -4.27 1.29
C SER A 144 -8.63 -3.58 0.69
N SER A 145 -8.90 -2.33 1.08
CA SER A 145 -9.96 -1.52 0.47
C SER A 145 -9.54 -0.87 -0.85
N CYS A 146 -8.24 -0.76 -1.11
CA CYS A 146 -7.71 -0.19 -2.35
C CYS A 146 -7.76 -1.25 -3.48
N THR A 147 -8.89 -1.34 -4.17
CA THR A 147 -9.11 -2.28 -5.29
C THR A 147 -9.21 -1.59 -6.66
N THR A 148 -8.92 -0.28 -6.72
CA THR A 148 -8.93 0.47 -7.97
C THR A 148 -7.96 -0.15 -9.00
N PRO A 149 -8.41 -0.38 -10.26
CA PRO A 149 -7.61 -1.03 -11.28
C PRO A 149 -6.43 -0.19 -11.72
N THR A 150 -5.38 -0.88 -12.15
CA THR A 150 -4.16 -0.29 -12.71
C THR A 150 -4.37 0.03 -14.17
N LEU A 151 -3.86 1.17 -14.63
CA LEU A 151 -3.84 1.49 -16.06
C LEU A 151 -2.59 0.89 -16.68
N ARG A 152 -2.71 0.19 -17.81
CA ARG A 152 -1.58 -0.32 -18.58
C ARG A 152 -1.65 0.07 -20.04
N CYS A 153 -0.49 0.29 -20.64
CA CYS A 153 -0.30 0.42 -22.08
C CYS A 153 0.94 -0.39 -22.49
N ALA A 154 0.91 -1.02 -23.67
CA ALA A 154 2.12 -1.62 -24.23
C ALA A 154 3.15 -0.52 -24.48
N TRP A 155 4.39 -0.71 -24.00
CA TRP A 155 5.44 0.29 -24.12
C TRP A 155 6.81 -0.37 -24.29
N PRO A 156 7.55 -0.10 -25.37
CA PRO A 156 8.86 -0.70 -25.59
C PRO A 156 9.85 -0.30 -24.50
N ALA A 157 10.58 -1.28 -23.94
CA ALA A 157 11.62 -1.00 -22.94
C ALA A 157 12.77 -0.13 -23.47
N SER A 158 12.97 -0.08 -24.79
CA SER A 158 13.96 0.78 -25.44
C SER A 158 13.52 2.24 -25.57
N SER A 159 12.23 2.53 -25.38
CA SER A 159 11.67 3.86 -25.52
C SER A 159 11.59 4.55 -24.16
N ASN A 160 12.15 5.75 -24.07
CA ASN A 160 12.02 6.58 -22.89
C ASN A 160 10.55 6.94 -22.66
N VAL A 161 10.20 7.16 -21.39
CA VAL A 161 8.91 7.68 -20.98
C VAL A 161 8.97 9.20 -21.08
N PRO A 162 8.08 9.87 -21.85
CA PRO A 162 8.13 11.31 -22.01
C PRO A 162 7.77 12.00 -20.69
N ALA A 163 8.77 12.50 -19.97
CA ALA A 163 8.60 13.13 -18.66
C ALA A 163 7.66 14.36 -18.72
N ALA A 164 7.62 15.04 -19.87
CA ALA A 164 6.73 16.16 -20.14
C ALA A 164 5.23 15.80 -20.04
N ALA A 165 4.87 14.53 -20.21
CA ALA A 165 3.50 14.05 -20.08
C ALA A 165 3.01 14.00 -18.62
N PHE A 166 3.91 14.07 -17.63
CA PHE A 166 3.58 13.85 -16.22
C PHE A 166 3.73 15.14 -15.40
N HIS A 167 2.70 15.98 -15.41
CA HIS A 167 2.72 17.29 -14.75
C HIS A 167 2.62 17.18 -13.21
N GLU A 168 3.57 17.79 -12.50
CA GLU A 168 3.76 17.68 -11.03
C GLU A 168 4.03 16.27 -10.51
N TRP A 169 4.40 15.34 -11.38
CA TRP A 169 4.88 14.04 -10.93
C TRP A 169 6.35 14.14 -10.52
N ARG A 170 6.71 13.38 -9.49
CA ARG A 170 8.12 13.17 -9.16
C ARG A 170 8.65 12.01 -9.98
N ILE A 171 9.13 12.30 -11.20
CA ILE A 171 9.80 11.33 -12.06
C ILE A 171 11.22 11.11 -11.55
N GLN A 172 11.54 9.87 -11.22
CA GLN A 172 12.86 9.43 -10.74
C GLN A 172 13.72 8.92 -11.90
N ASN A 173 13.09 8.27 -12.88
CA ASN A 173 13.75 7.76 -14.07
C ASN A 173 12.83 7.87 -15.28
N ALA A 174 13.33 8.46 -16.37
CA ALA A 174 12.62 8.51 -17.65
C ALA A 174 12.82 7.24 -18.47
N ASN A 175 13.87 6.45 -18.19
CA ASN A 175 14.08 5.17 -18.88
C ASN A 175 13.09 4.15 -18.35
N TRP A 176 12.57 3.30 -19.24
CA TRP A 176 11.73 2.20 -18.83
C TRP A 176 12.49 1.28 -17.87
N THR A 177 11.89 0.99 -16.72
CA THR A 177 12.44 0.04 -15.76
C THR A 177 11.33 -0.83 -15.21
N ASN A 178 11.65 -2.08 -14.87
CA ASN A 178 10.82 -2.92 -14.00
C ASN A 178 10.91 -2.45 -12.53
N GLY A 179 10.91 -1.13 -12.35
CA GLY A 179 11.17 -0.30 -11.19
C GLY A 179 10.01 0.68 -11.00
N THR A 180 9.95 1.32 -9.84
CA THR A 180 9.16 2.56 -9.74
C THR A 180 9.90 3.64 -10.51
N MET A 181 9.24 4.24 -11.50
CA MET A 181 9.79 5.29 -12.36
C MET A 181 9.36 6.67 -11.90
N GLY A 182 8.20 6.79 -11.27
CA GLY A 182 7.72 8.05 -10.72
C GLY A 182 6.55 7.87 -9.77
N SER A 183 6.25 8.91 -9.01
CA SER A 183 5.07 8.93 -8.14
C SER A 183 4.49 10.33 -8.01
N LYS A 184 3.21 10.40 -7.67
CA LYS A 184 2.50 11.63 -7.32
C LYS A 184 1.53 11.34 -6.18
N HIS A 185 1.46 12.26 -5.23
CA HIS A 185 0.46 12.24 -4.16
C HIS A 185 -0.62 13.25 -4.50
N LEU A 186 -1.87 12.80 -4.51
CA LEU A 186 -3.02 13.67 -4.68
C LEU A 186 -3.49 14.23 -3.32
N PRO A 187 -4.19 15.38 -3.30
CA PRO A 187 -4.62 16.02 -2.05
C PRO A 187 -5.61 15.20 -1.20
N ASP A 188 -6.32 14.27 -1.83
CA ASP A 188 -7.25 13.32 -1.21
C ASP A 188 -6.54 12.15 -0.50
N GLY A 189 -5.22 12.06 -0.61
CA GLY A 189 -4.39 10.98 -0.07
C GLY A 189 -4.14 9.83 -1.06
N THR A 190 -4.66 9.91 -2.29
CA THR A 190 -4.41 8.90 -3.31
C THR A 190 -2.94 8.94 -3.74
N VAL A 191 -2.32 7.75 -3.80
CA VAL A 191 -0.96 7.58 -4.31
C VAL A 191 -1.02 7.07 -5.74
N LEU A 192 -0.40 7.81 -6.65
CA LEU A 192 -0.18 7.42 -8.03
C LEU A 192 1.27 6.95 -8.21
N THR A 193 1.47 5.80 -8.84
CA THR A 193 2.81 5.26 -9.09
C THR A 193 2.96 4.83 -10.54
N LEU A 194 4.01 5.32 -11.19
CA LEU A 194 4.41 4.92 -12.52
C LEU A 194 5.47 3.82 -12.42
N PHE A 195 5.28 2.70 -13.10
CA PHE A 195 6.22 1.59 -13.11
C PHE A 195 6.14 0.79 -14.41
N GLY A 196 7.24 0.13 -14.79
CA GLY A 196 7.24 -0.83 -15.88
C GLY A 196 6.85 -2.22 -15.39
N SER A 197 6.15 -2.97 -16.22
CA SER A 197 5.81 -4.39 -15.99
C SER A 197 6.21 -5.23 -17.19
N LEU A 198 6.68 -6.45 -16.94
CA LEU A 198 6.98 -7.44 -17.97
C LEU A 198 6.01 -8.61 -17.81
N GLU A 199 5.21 -8.88 -18.84
CA GLU A 199 4.28 -10.00 -18.87
C GLU A 199 4.56 -10.83 -20.12
N GLY A 200 5.19 -12.00 -19.93
CA GLY A 200 5.75 -12.80 -21.01
C GLY A 200 6.87 -12.03 -21.75
N GLU A 201 6.74 -11.91 -23.05
CA GLU A 201 7.67 -11.15 -23.92
C GLU A 201 7.25 -9.68 -24.13
N THR A 202 6.14 -9.25 -23.50
CA THR A 202 5.60 -7.90 -23.71
C THR A 202 5.91 -7.01 -22.52
N THR A 203 6.39 -5.79 -22.82
CA THR A 203 6.66 -4.74 -21.84
C THR A 203 5.53 -3.74 -21.80
N TYR A 204 5.15 -3.35 -20.58
CA TYR A 204 4.05 -2.44 -20.32
C TYR A 204 4.52 -1.26 -19.48
N LEU A 205 3.89 -0.12 -19.73
CA LEU A 205 3.91 1.05 -18.86
C LEU A 205 2.64 1.03 -18.02
N CYS A 206 2.78 1.07 -16.70
CA CYS A 206 1.69 0.94 -15.77
C CYS A 206 1.57 2.17 -14.87
N ILE A 207 0.34 2.65 -14.67
CA ILE A 207 0.00 3.68 -13.68
C ILE A 207 -0.91 3.02 -12.64
N ASP A 208 -0.32 2.77 -11.47
CA ASP A 208 -1.06 2.27 -10.32
C ASP A 208 -1.76 3.40 -9.58
N ARG A 209 -2.99 3.15 -9.14
CA ARG A 209 -3.82 4.08 -8.36
C ARG A 209 -4.15 3.42 -7.04
N LEU A 210 -3.45 3.81 -5.98
CA LEU A 210 -3.68 3.27 -4.64
C LEU A 210 -4.78 4.07 -3.94
N CYS A 211 -6.02 3.75 -4.26
CA CYS A 211 -7.22 4.32 -3.62
C CYS A 211 -8.37 3.31 -3.60
N PRO A 212 -9.31 3.46 -2.66
CA PRO A 212 -10.61 2.80 -2.73
C PRO A 212 -11.39 3.25 -3.98
N PRO A 213 -12.26 2.39 -4.55
CA PRO A 213 -13.03 2.72 -5.75
C PRO A 213 -13.88 4.00 -5.61
N GLU A 214 -14.31 4.34 -4.40
CA GLU A 214 -15.16 5.50 -4.11
C GLU A 214 -14.44 6.84 -4.31
N VAL A 215 -13.11 6.84 -4.24
CA VAL A 215 -12.25 8.03 -4.34
C VAL A 215 -11.38 7.97 -5.59
N ARG A 216 -11.77 7.14 -6.58
CA ARG A 216 -11.04 7.01 -7.83
C ARG A 216 -10.93 8.37 -8.53
N PRO A 217 -9.71 8.87 -8.80
CA PRO A 217 -9.54 10.14 -9.51
C PRO A 217 -9.99 10.00 -10.96
N GLY A 218 -10.60 11.05 -11.50
CA GLY A 218 -10.92 11.17 -12.92
C GLY A 218 -9.67 11.33 -13.78
N TRP A 219 -9.77 11.17 -15.11
CA TRP A 219 -8.60 11.23 -16.00
C TRP A 219 -7.84 12.57 -15.93
N GLY A 220 -8.57 13.69 -15.85
CA GLY A 220 -7.98 15.03 -15.74
C GLY A 220 -7.25 15.27 -14.41
N GLU A 221 -7.61 14.54 -13.36
CA GLU A 221 -7.03 14.68 -12.02
C GLU A 221 -5.68 13.95 -11.88
N LEU A 222 -5.39 13.01 -12.78
CA LEU A 222 -4.11 12.30 -12.81
C LEU A 222 -2.94 13.22 -13.19
N SER A 223 -3.23 14.38 -13.80
CA SER A 223 -2.22 15.30 -14.35
C SER A 223 -1.27 14.62 -15.32
N VAL A 224 -1.83 13.73 -16.13
CA VAL A 224 -1.14 12.98 -17.19
C VAL A 224 -1.68 13.43 -18.54
N ASP A 225 -0.80 13.86 -19.44
CA ASP A 225 -1.15 14.10 -20.83
C ASP A 225 -1.11 12.77 -21.61
N PHE A 226 -2.26 12.11 -21.67
CA PHE A 226 -2.42 10.84 -22.39
C PHE A 226 -2.17 10.96 -23.89
N ARG A 227 -2.18 12.18 -24.48
CA ARG A 227 -1.89 12.36 -25.91
C ARG A 227 -0.41 12.16 -26.21
N LEU A 228 0.45 12.66 -25.33
CA LEU A 228 1.90 12.45 -25.40
C LEU A 228 2.28 10.98 -25.12
N LEU A 229 1.39 10.25 -24.43
CA LEU A 229 1.53 8.82 -24.12
C LEU A 229 0.74 7.90 -25.07
N GLY A 230 0.18 8.45 -26.15
CA GLY A 230 -0.60 7.71 -27.14
C GLY A 230 0.25 7.00 -28.20
N ASP A 231 1.51 7.42 -28.38
CA ASP A 231 2.44 6.84 -29.35
C ASP A 231 3.87 6.82 -28.76
N PRO A 232 4.49 5.63 -28.61
CA PRO A 232 5.87 5.53 -28.12
C PRO A 232 6.91 6.20 -29.04
N SER A 233 6.55 6.53 -30.29
CA SER A 233 7.41 7.32 -31.18
C SER A 233 7.44 8.81 -30.86
N ASN A 234 6.41 9.36 -30.21
CA ASN A 234 6.40 10.75 -29.74
C ASN A 234 7.42 10.98 -28.61
N ALA A 235 7.77 9.93 -27.87
CA ALA A 235 8.75 10.01 -26.79
C ALA A 235 10.19 10.28 -27.31
N ALA A 236 10.48 9.92 -28.57
CA ALA A 236 11.77 10.22 -29.21
C ALA A 236 11.91 11.69 -29.63
N HIS A 237 10.81 12.43 -29.75
CA HIS A 237 10.80 13.83 -30.20
C HIS A 237 10.72 14.85 -29.06
N ALA A 238 10.54 14.42 -27.81
CA ALA A 238 10.48 15.32 -26.66
C ALA A 238 11.87 15.69 -26.10
N GLU A 239 12.96 15.19 -26.72
CA GLU A 239 14.35 15.48 -26.36
C GLU A 239 15.03 16.53 -27.29
N GLU A 240 14.29 17.17 -28.21
CA GLU A 240 14.75 18.38 -28.94
C GLU A 240 14.22 19.68 -28.31
#